data_AF-A0A359E2D2-F1
#
_entry.id   AF-A0A359E2D2-F1
#
_cell.length_a   1.000
_cell.length_b   1.000
_cell.length_c   1.000
_cell.angle_alpha   90.00
_cell.angle_beta   90.00
_cell.angle_gamma   90.00
#
_symmetry.space_group_name_H-M   'P 1'
#
loop_
_entity.id
_entity.type
_entity.pdbx_description
1 polymer ?
#
loop_
_entity_poly.entity_id
_entity_poly.type
_entity_poly.pdbx_seq_one_letter_code
_entity_poly.pdbx_strand_id
1 'polypeptide(L)' 'IETIGAEATEEWAEGMVANFARDPQGGDRDQIRGVAAGVCDVAVANHYYLAVMITGNDEADKEAASKVEFAT' A
#
# COMPACT_ATOMS: atom_id res chain seq x y z
N ILE A 1 20.14 -5.57 -1.64
CA ILE A 1 21.24 -6.49 -1.27
C ILE A 1 22.30 -6.63 -2.36
N GLU A 2 21.98 -7.07 -3.59
CA GLU A 2 23.03 -7.33 -4.60
C GLU A 2 23.81 -6.07 -5.02
N THR A 3 23.15 -4.91 -5.08
CA THR A 3 23.76 -3.62 -5.45
C THR A 3 24.02 -2.69 -4.25
N ILE A 4 23.13 -2.67 -3.26
CA ILE A 4 23.17 -1.74 -2.11
C ILE A 4 23.79 -2.41 -0.84
N GLY A 5 23.93 -3.73 -0.82
CA GLY A 5 24.42 -4.48 0.35
C GLY A 5 23.32 -4.83 1.36
N ALA A 6 23.63 -5.72 2.30
CA ALA A 6 22.68 -6.18 3.33
C ALA A 6 22.44 -5.11 4.40
N GLU A 7 23.52 -4.52 4.95
CA GLU A 7 23.48 -3.53 6.03
C GLU A 7 22.62 -2.31 5.66
N ALA A 8 22.86 -1.68 4.52
CA ALA A 8 22.05 -0.55 4.07
C ALA A 8 20.60 -0.94 3.70
N THR A 9 20.33 -2.21 3.34
CA THR A 9 18.95 -2.67 3.13
C THR A 9 18.22 -2.83 4.46
N GLU A 10 18.91 -3.29 5.51
CA GLU A 10 18.38 -3.43 6.86
C GLU A 10 18.02 -2.06 7.45
N GLU A 11 18.93 -1.08 7.39
CA GLU A 11 18.66 0.30 7.84
C GLU A 11 17.43 0.91 7.14
N TRP A 12 17.31 0.70 5.82
CA TRP A 12 16.13 1.14 5.06
C TRP A 12 14.84 0.43 5.52
N ALA A 13 14.89 -0.87 5.76
CA ALA A 13 13.73 -1.66 6.19
C ALA A 13 13.27 -1.28 7.60
N GLU A 14 14.21 -1.01 8.52
CA GLU A 14 13.89 -0.48 9.85
C GLU A 14 13.20 0.88 9.75
N GLY A 15 13.70 1.78 8.89
CA GLY A 15 13.05 3.05 8.60
C GLY A 15 11.64 2.89 8.01
N MET A 16 11.43 1.90 7.14
CA MET A 16 10.10 1.58 6.61
C MET A 16 9.14 1.16 7.73
N VAL A 17 9.56 0.26 8.63
CA VAL A 17 8.74 -0.21 9.75
C VAL A 17 8.44 0.93 10.74
N ALA A 18 9.42 1.78 11.03
CA ALA A 18 9.22 2.94 11.91
C ALA A 18 8.20 3.95 11.37
N ASN A 19 7.95 3.95 10.06
CA ASN A 19 6.98 4.83 9.39
C ASN A 19 5.58 4.21 9.22
N PHE A 20 5.33 3.01 9.75
CA PHE A 20 4.00 2.41 9.67
C PHE A 20 2.98 3.21 10.48
N ALA A 21 1.89 3.62 9.83
CA ALA A 21 0.78 4.31 10.48
C ALA A 21 -0.01 3.40 11.46
N ARG A 22 0.12 2.08 11.31
CA ARG A 22 -0.47 1.02 12.16
C ARG A 22 0.29 -0.30 11.96
N ASP A 23 0.08 -1.25 12.85
CA ASP A 23 0.60 -2.62 12.66
C ASP A 23 0.11 -3.23 11.32
N PRO A 24 0.96 -3.99 10.61
CA PRO A 24 0.57 -4.63 9.37
C PRO A 24 -0.61 -5.59 9.55
N GLN A 25 -1.66 -5.39 8.76
CA GLN A 25 -2.87 -6.21 8.79
C GLN A 25 -3.53 -6.28 7.41
N GLY A 26 -4.04 -7.45 7.03
CA GLY A 26 -4.66 -7.67 5.72
C GLY A 26 -3.64 -7.74 4.57
N GLY A 27 -4.11 -7.53 3.34
CA GLY A 27 -3.28 -7.50 2.12
C GLY A 27 -3.36 -6.17 1.37
N ASP A 28 -2.90 -6.14 0.13
CA ASP A 28 -2.82 -4.93 -0.72
C ASP A 28 -4.14 -4.15 -0.81
N ARG A 29 -5.28 -4.84 -1.00
CA ARG A 29 -6.60 -4.19 -1.05
C ARG A 29 -6.94 -3.51 0.28
N ASP A 30 -6.54 -4.08 1.40
CA ASP A 30 -6.76 -3.50 2.72
C ASP A 30 -5.87 -2.27 2.97
N GLN A 31 -4.67 -2.23 2.37
CA GLN A 31 -3.83 -1.03 2.40
C GLN A 31 -4.39 0.07 1.49
N ILE A 32 -4.88 -0.27 0.29
CA ILE A 32 -5.58 0.67 -0.60
C ILE A 32 -6.80 1.29 0.10
N ARG A 33 -7.63 0.46 0.75
CA ARG A 33 -8.76 0.94 1.57
C ARG A 33 -8.28 1.81 2.74
N GLY A 34 -7.12 1.50 3.33
CA GLY A 34 -6.47 2.30 4.37
C GLY A 34 -6.16 3.72 3.91
N VAL A 35 -5.57 3.87 2.71
CA VAL A 35 -5.33 5.18 2.09
C VAL A 35 -6.65 5.90 1.81
N ALA A 36 -7.62 5.23 1.18
CA ALA A 36 -8.93 5.80 0.88
C ALA A 36 -9.72 6.26 2.13
N ALA A 37 -9.45 5.65 3.29
CA ALA A 37 -10.04 5.99 4.59
C ALA A 37 -9.22 7.00 5.41
N GLY A 38 -8.06 7.44 4.92
CA GLY A 38 -7.17 8.37 5.63
C GLY A 38 -6.45 7.77 6.84
N VAL A 39 -6.31 6.44 6.89
CA VAL A 39 -5.54 5.74 7.93
C VAL A 39 -4.04 5.92 7.71
N CYS A 40 -3.61 5.99 6.44
CA CYS A 40 -2.24 6.29 6.03
C CYS A 40 -2.25 7.14 4.75
N ASP A 41 -1.14 7.82 4.48
CA ASP A 41 -1.04 8.68 3.29
C ASP A 41 -0.64 7.90 2.03
N VAL A 42 0.16 6.83 2.20
CA VAL A 42 0.69 6.02 1.09
C VAL A 42 0.63 4.53 1.46
N ALA A 43 0.38 3.69 0.45
CA ALA A 43 0.48 2.24 0.54
C ALA A 43 1.31 1.68 -0.62
N VAL A 44 2.17 0.70 -0.31
CA VAL A 44 2.84 -0.10 -1.33
C VAL A 44 1.93 -1.29 -1.65
N ALA A 45 1.51 -1.39 -2.91
CA ALA A 45 0.62 -2.44 -3.38
C ALA A 45 0.93 -2.78 -4.83
N ASN A 46 0.65 -4.03 -5.22
CA ASN A 46 0.71 -4.43 -6.61
C ASN A 46 -0.42 -3.75 -7.41
N HIS A 47 -0.04 -3.13 -8.53
CA HIS A 47 -0.94 -2.36 -9.40
C HIS A 47 -2.21 -3.11 -9.80
N TYR A 48 -2.13 -4.43 -10.01
CA TYR A 48 -3.26 -5.22 -10.47
C TYR A 48 -4.40 -5.30 -9.43
N TYR A 49 -4.11 -5.14 -8.13
CA TYR A 49 -5.18 -5.10 -7.13
C TYR A 49 -6.04 -3.84 -7.26
N LEU A 50 -5.42 -2.68 -7.51
CA LEU A 50 -6.19 -1.47 -7.79
C LEU A 50 -7.03 -1.62 -9.07
N ALA A 51 -6.44 -2.19 -10.13
CA ALA A 51 -7.18 -2.46 -11.36
C ALA A 51 -8.41 -3.37 -11.12
N VAL A 52 -8.24 -4.45 -10.35
CA VAL A 52 -9.35 -5.35 -9.98
C VAL A 52 -10.40 -4.66 -9.12
N MET A 53 -10.00 -3.78 -8.19
CA MET A 53 -10.95 -3.01 -7.36
C MET A 53 -11.79 -2.05 -8.22
N ILE A 54 -11.20 -1.43 -9.24
CA ILE A 54 -11.90 -0.54 -10.18
C ILE A 54 -12.90 -1.33 -11.04
N THR A 55 -12.50 -2.47 -11.59
CA THR A 55 -13.31 -3.21 -12.59
C THR A 55 -14.18 -4.33 -12.01
N GLY A 56 -14.04 -4.63 -10.73
CA GLY A 56 -14.74 -5.73 -10.04
C GLY A 56 -16.23 -5.46 -9.83
N ASN A 57 -16.89 -6.33 -9.05
CA ASN A 57 -18.31 -6.19 -8.70
C ASN A 57 -18.55 -5.76 -7.23
N ASP A 58 -17.48 -5.57 -6.47
CA ASP A 58 -17.58 -5.10 -5.08
C ASP A 58 -17.64 -3.56 -5.07
N GLU A 59 -18.79 -3.02 -4.69
CA GLU A 59 -19.02 -1.56 -4.70
C GLU A 59 -18.18 -0.83 -3.65
N ALA A 60 -17.84 -1.47 -2.53
CA ALA A 60 -16.96 -0.86 -1.53
C ALA A 60 -15.53 -0.75 -2.07
N ASP A 61 -15.08 -1.73 -2.86
CA ASP A 61 -13.77 -1.67 -3.53
C ASP A 61 -13.72 -0.57 -4.59
N LYS A 62 -14.79 -0.41 -5.37
CA LYS A 62 -14.89 0.69 -6.35
C LYS A 62 -14.86 2.06 -5.68
N GLU A 63 -15.62 2.22 -4.59
CA GLU A 63 -15.64 3.48 -3.84
C GLU A 63 -14.25 3.80 -3.30
N ALA A 64 -13.58 2.84 -2.67
CA ALA A 64 -12.22 3.02 -2.16
C ALA A 64 -11.23 3.35 -3.30
N ALA A 65 -11.30 2.62 -4.40
CA ALA A 65 -10.44 2.84 -5.56
C ALA A 65 -10.62 4.23 -6.18
N SER A 66 -11.83 4.79 -6.16
CA SER A 66 -12.10 6.14 -6.70
C SER A 66 -11.44 7.27 -5.91
N LYS A 67 -10.97 7.01 -4.68
CA LYS A 67 -10.38 7.99 -3.77
C LYS A 67 -8.85 7.96 -3.76
N VAL A 68 -8.24 7.11 -4.57
CA VAL A 68 -6.78 6.91 -4.62
C VAL A 68 -6.27 6.97 -6.04
N GLU A 69 -4.98 7.26 -6.19
CA GLU A 69 -4.28 7.23 -7.48
C GLU A 69 -2.89 6.63 -7.32
N PHE A 70 -2.27 6.23 -8.42
CA PHE A 70 -0.86 5.87 -8.40
C PHE A 70 -0.01 7.12 -8.17
N ALA A 71 0.89 7.06 -7.20
CA ALA A 71 1.93 8.07 -7.07
C ALA A 71 2.79 8.05 -8.34
N THR A 72 2.90 9.19 -9.01
CA THR A 72 3.74 9.40 -10.20
C THR A 72 4.83 10.41 -9.92
#